data_AF-A0A8B7DFW9-F1
#
_entry.id   AF-A0A8B7DFW9-F1
#
_cell.length_a   1.000
_cell.length_b   1.000
_cell.length_c   1.000
_cell.angle_alpha   90.00
_cell.angle_beta   90.00
_cell.angle_gamma   90.00
#
_symmetry.space_group_name_H-M   'P 1'
#
loop_
_entity.id
_entity.type
_entity.pdbx_description
1 polymer ?
#
loop_
_entity_poly.entity_id
_entity_poly.type
_entity_poly.pdbx_seq_one_letter_code
_entity_poly.pdbx_strand_id
1 'polypeptide(L)'
;MLAYELAVENNKKHSFNNDLGIAGYDWYKGFMERHSKHLSLHKPEVTSAACAMDFDQVAVDSFFFLLEKDVDINKLHVENIWNCDETGISTVPKFLSKIVSTKEKKQVGSLTSADRGQLVTAVICS
;
A
#
# COMPACT_ATOMS: atom_id res chain seq x y z
N MET A 1 -17.14 1.62 8.30
CA MET A 1 -17.47 1.61 9.74
C MET A 1 -17.55 3.02 10.35
N LEU A 2 -16.76 4.01 9.90
CA LEU A 2 -16.71 5.33 10.54
C LEU A 2 -18.01 6.16 10.59
N ALA A 3 -18.88 6.08 9.57
CA ALA A 3 -20.01 7.00 9.45
C ALA A 3 -21.17 6.73 10.43
N TYR A 4 -21.41 5.45 10.74
CA TYR A 4 -22.45 5.04 11.69
C TYR A 4 -22.05 5.41 13.12
N GLU A 5 -20.85 5.00 13.53
CA GLU A 5 -20.26 5.31 14.84
C GLU A 5 -20.26 6.81 15.12
N LEU A 6 -19.78 7.61 14.15
CA LEU A 6 -19.75 9.07 14.29
C LEU A 6 -21.16 9.68 14.42
N ALA A 7 -22.18 9.11 13.76
CA ALA A 7 -23.54 9.60 13.89
C ALA A 7 -24.16 9.25 15.25
N VAL A 8 -23.89 8.05 15.77
CA VAL A 8 -24.31 7.60 17.10
C VAL A 8 -23.63 8.42 18.19
N GLU A 9 -22.30 8.58 18.15
CA GLU A 9 -21.53 9.35 19.14
C GLU A 9 -21.96 10.82 19.18
N ASN A 10 -22.26 11.41 18.03
CA ASN A 10 -22.71 12.81 17.95
C ASN A 10 -24.23 12.97 18.14
N ASN A 11 -24.94 11.92 18.56
CA ASN A 11 -26.39 11.89 18.77
C ASN A 11 -27.17 12.48 17.56
N LYS A 12 -26.69 12.22 16.34
CA LYS A 12 -27.33 12.71 15.12
C LYS A 12 -28.41 11.73 14.70
N LYS A 13 -29.61 12.24 14.40
CA LYS A 13 -30.66 11.43 13.78
C LYS A 13 -30.17 10.93 12.41
N HIS A 14 -30.19 9.62 12.22
CA HIS A 14 -29.77 8.97 10.99
C HIS A 14 -30.72 7.83 10.60
N SER A 15 -30.74 7.49 9.32
CA SER A 15 -31.50 6.36 8.76
C SER A 15 -30.61 5.14 8.46
N PHE A 16 -29.45 5.05 9.11
CA PHE A 16 -28.51 3.94 8.95
C PHE A 16 -29.05 2.65 9.55
N ASN A 17 -28.47 1.52 9.13
CA ASN A 17 -28.86 0.21 9.62
C ASN A 17 -28.21 -0.02 11.00
N ASN A 18 -29.05 -0.06 12.04
CA ASN A 18 -28.60 -0.27 13.42
C ASN A 18 -28.20 -1.73 13.69
N ASP A 19 -28.82 -2.70 13.03
CA ASP A 19 -28.54 -4.13 13.23
C ASP A 19 -27.15 -4.50 12.71
N LEU A 20 -26.77 -3.91 11.57
CA LEU A 20 -25.44 -4.10 10.95
C LEU A 20 -24.42 -3.04 11.38
N GLY A 21 -24.85 -1.96 12.04
CA GLY A 21 -23.98 -0.86 12.46
C GLY A 21 -23.26 -0.15 11.30
N ILE A 22 -23.92 -0.01 10.14
CA ILE A 22 -23.30 0.55 8.93
C ILE A 22 -24.17 1.61 8.27
N ALA A 23 -23.50 2.61 7.69
CA ALA A 23 -24.14 3.52 6.74
C ALA A 23 -24.41 2.80 5.41
N GLY A 24 -25.59 3.02 4.84
CA GLY A 24 -26.01 2.39 3.58
C GLY A 24 -25.23 2.87 2.37
N TYR A 25 -25.33 2.11 1.27
CA TYR A 25 -24.64 2.40 0.01
C TYR A 25 -24.99 3.78 -0.55
N ASP A 26 -26.26 4.17 -0.52
CA ASP A 26 -26.71 5.46 -1.07
C ASP A 26 -26.08 6.66 -0.32
N TRP A 27 -25.96 6.55 1.01
CA TRP A 27 -25.27 7.56 1.81
C TRP A 27 -23.80 7.67 1.40
N TYR A 28 -23.11 6.53 1.26
CA TYR A 28 -21.71 6.48 0.84
C TYR A 28 -21.52 7.08 -0.55
N LYS A 29 -22.36 6.69 -1.52
CA LYS A 29 -22.33 7.22 -2.88
C LYS A 29 -22.51 8.74 -2.88
N GLY A 30 -23.53 9.24 -2.21
CA GLY A 30 -23.76 10.68 -2.10
C GLY A 30 -22.64 11.42 -1.38
N PHE A 31 -22.02 10.81 -0.36
CA PHE A 31 -20.87 11.39 0.33
C PHE A 31 -19.65 11.53 -0.59
N MET A 32 -19.35 10.48 -1.37
CA MET A 32 -18.25 10.49 -2.33
C MET A 32 -18.49 11.47 -3.49
N GLU A 33 -19.73 11.60 -3.96
CA GLU A 33 -20.11 12.58 -5.00
C GLU A 33 -19.91 14.01 -4.50
N ARG A 34 -20.39 14.34 -3.29
CA ARG A 34 -20.25 15.67 -2.67
C ARG A 34 -18.80 16.08 -2.48
N HIS A 35 -17.93 15.14 -2.12
CA HIS A 35 -16.52 15.40 -1.84
C HIS A 35 -15.59 14.92 -2.95
N SER A 36 -16.13 14.69 -4.15
CA SER A 36 -15.39 14.13 -5.30
C SER A 36 -14.19 14.98 -5.72
N LYS A 37 -14.17 16.27 -5.38
CA LYS A 37 -13.00 17.15 -5.60
C LYS A 37 -11.83 16.86 -4.68
N HIS A 38 -12.07 16.28 -3.50
CA HIS A 38 -11.06 16.08 -2.45
C HIS A 38 -10.80 14.62 -2.14
N LEU A 39 -11.79 13.74 -2.34
CA LEU A 39 -11.71 12.33 -1.99
C LEU A 39 -11.64 11.43 -3.23
N SER A 40 -10.88 10.36 -3.11
CA SER A 40 -10.79 9.29 -4.10
C SER A 40 -10.63 7.94 -3.42
N LEU A 41 -10.97 6.90 -4.17
CA LEU A 41 -10.85 5.52 -3.73
C LEU A 41 -9.50 4.98 -4.20
N HIS A 42 -8.63 4.61 -3.25
CA HIS A 42 -7.29 4.08 -3.53
C HIS A 42 -7.23 2.58 -3.24
N LYS A 43 -6.48 1.85 -4.06
CA LYS A 43 -5.99 0.52 -3.68
C LYS A 43 -4.65 0.75 -2.98
N PRO A 44 -4.51 0.40 -1.70
CA PRO A 44 -3.24 0.60 -1.02
C PRO A 44 -2.18 -0.28 -1.68
N GLU A 45 -0.98 0.28 -1.87
CA GLU A 45 0.20 -0.46 -2.30
C GLU A 45 0.87 -1.05 -1.06
N VAL A 46 1.34 -2.29 -1.16
CA VAL A 46 2.01 -2.97 -0.04
C VAL A 46 3.44 -2.43 0.02
N THR A 47 3.63 -1.29 0.67
CA THR A 47 4.97 -0.77 0.99
C THR A 47 5.36 -1.29 2.37
N SER A 48 6.42 -2.11 2.45
CA SER A 48 6.94 -2.55 3.74
C SER A 48 7.64 -1.39 4.47
N ALA A 49 7.66 -1.40 5.80
CA ALA A 49 8.36 -0.39 6.59
C ALA A 49 9.87 -0.34 6.27
N ALA A 50 10.47 -1.48 5.91
CA ALA A 50 11.86 -1.54 5.45
C ALA A 50 12.07 -0.74 4.16
N CYS A 51 11.19 -0.91 3.16
CA CYS A 51 11.25 -0.12 1.93
C CYS A 51 11.06 1.38 2.19
N ALA A 52 10.24 1.79 3.16
CA ALA A 52 10.07 3.20 3.47
C ALA A 52 11.33 3.83 4.13
N MET A 53 12.11 3.03 4.86
CA MET A 53 13.35 3.48 5.52
C MET A 53 14.56 3.47 4.58
N ASP A 54 14.62 2.53 3.64
CA ASP A 54 15.73 2.41 2.68
C ASP A 54 15.70 3.45 1.55
N PHE A 55 14.58 4.16 1.37
CA PHE A 55 14.46 5.32 0.46
C PHE A 55 14.94 6.62 1.13
N ASP A 56 16.10 6.58 1.77
CA ASP A 56 16.81 7.77 2.29
C ASP A 56 17.93 8.19 1.33
N GLN A 57 18.17 9.50 1.20
CA GLN A 57 19.18 10.02 0.27
C GLN A 57 20.58 9.47 0.59
N VAL A 58 20.93 9.36 1.87
CA VAL A 58 22.26 8.87 2.29
C VAL A 58 22.41 7.39 1.94
N ALA A 59 21.35 6.60 2.09
CA ALA A 59 21.36 5.18 1.72
C ALA A 59 21.52 4.99 0.20
N VAL A 60 20.80 5.78 -0.60
CA VAL A 60 20.87 5.74 -2.08
C VAL A 60 22.26 6.15 -2.56
N ASP A 61 22.82 7.26 -2.05
CA ASP A 61 24.14 7.75 -2.45
C ASP A 61 25.24 6.74 -2.09
N SER A 62 25.16 6.13 -0.89
CA SER A 62 26.10 5.09 -0.45
C SER A 62 26.04 3.84 -1.33
N PHE A 63 24.84 3.43 -1.77
CA PHE A 63 24.65 2.29 -2.65
C PHE A 63 25.34 2.50 -4.01
N PHE A 64 25.09 3.64 -4.67
CA PHE A 64 25.68 3.92 -5.97
C PHE A 64 27.20 4.13 -5.90
N PHE A 65 27.72 4.72 -4.83
CA PHE A 65 29.16 4.82 -4.60
C PHE A 65 29.83 3.45 -4.53
N LEU A 66 29.24 2.49 -3.81
CA LEU A 66 29.77 1.13 -3.72
C LEU A 66 29.66 0.39 -5.06
N LEU A 67 28.54 0.55 -5.76
CA LEU A 67 28.31 -0.07 -7.07
C LEU A 67 29.35 0.39 -8.10
N GLU A 68 29.58 1.69 -8.24
CA GLU A 68 30.56 2.26 -9.18
C GLU A 68 31.97 1.72 -8.88
N LYS A 69 32.36 1.73 -7.60
CA LYS A 69 33.65 1.20 -7.16
C LYS A 69 33.84 -0.27 -7.51
N ASP A 70 32.82 -1.11 -7.30
CA ASP A 70 32.91 -2.54 -7.58
C ASP A 70 32.86 -2.86 -9.08
N VAL A 71 32.12 -2.07 -9.87
CA VAL A 71 32.11 -2.15 -11.33
C VAL A 71 33.50 -1.84 -11.89
N ASP A 72 34.14 -0.78 -11.40
CA ASP A 72 35.48 -0.36 -11.84
C ASP A 72 36.57 -1.36 -11.44
N ILE A 73 36.57 -1.84 -10.19
CA ILE A 73 37.56 -2.79 -9.67
C ILE A 73 37.50 -4.11 -10.45
N ASN A 74 36.28 -4.63 -10.67
CA ASN A 74 36.08 -5.94 -11.28
C ASN A 74 35.93 -5.87 -12.80
N LYS A 75 35.95 -4.67 -13.39
CA LYS A 75 35.74 -4.41 -14.83
C LYS A 75 34.46 -5.08 -15.34
N LEU A 76 33.38 -4.93 -14.57
CA LEU A 76 32.10 -5.54 -14.92
C LEU A 76 31.54 -4.85 -16.16
N HIS A 77 31.35 -5.63 -17.22
CA HIS A 77 30.62 -5.18 -18.40
C HIS A 77 29.13 -5.45 -18.24
N VAL A 78 28.28 -4.65 -18.88
CA VAL A 78 26.81 -4.74 -18.76
C VAL A 78 26.30 -6.14 -19.09
N GLU A 79 26.93 -6.83 -20.03
CA GLU A 79 26.58 -8.21 -20.44
C GLU A 79 26.83 -9.27 -19.36
N ASN A 80 27.59 -8.94 -18.31
CA ASN A 80 27.90 -9.83 -17.19
C ASN A 80 27.09 -9.50 -15.93
N ILE A 81 26.19 -8.51 -16.00
CA ILE A 81 25.32 -8.12 -14.89
C ILE A 81 23.95 -8.76 -15.10
N TRP A 82 23.63 -9.70 -14.22
CA TRP A 82 22.35 -10.39 -14.19
C TRP A 82 21.47 -9.78 -13.11
N ASN A 83 20.20 -9.53 -13.43
CA ASN A 83 19.22 -9.11 -12.43
C ASN A 83 18.72 -10.37 -11.71
N CYS A 84 18.90 -10.44 -10.39
CA CYS A 84 18.31 -11.49 -9.58
C CYS A 84 17.33 -10.86 -8.59
N ASP A 85 16.07 -11.30 -8.64
CA ASP A 85 15.01 -10.80 -7.78
C ASP A 85 14.25 -11.95 -7.09
N GLU A 86 13.76 -11.68 -5.89
CA GLU A 86 12.95 -12.59 -5.10
C GLU A 86 11.50 -12.12 -5.08
N THR A 87 10.58 -12.96 -5.55
CA THR A 87 9.14 -12.70 -5.44
C THR A 87 8.45 -13.66 -4.48
N GLY A 88 7.74 -13.09 -3.50
CA GLY A 88 6.85 -13.82 -2.61
C GLY A 88 5.47 -14.04 -3.23
N ILE A 89 5.19 -15.28 -3.63
CA ILE A 89 3.89 -15.72 -4.13
C ILE A 89 3.07 -16.23 -2.95
N SER A 90 2.11 -15.43 -2.49
CA SER A 90 1.19 -15.83 -1.41
C SER A 90 -0.09 -16.45 -1.97
N THR A 91 -0.54 -17.54 -1.36
CA THR A 91 -1.86 -18.13 -1.63
C THR A 91 -3.00 -17.39 -0.93
N VAL A 92 -2.68 -16.42 -0.06
CA VAL A 92 -3.70 -15.56 0.57
C VAL A 92 -4.10 -14.51 -0.46
N PRO A 93 -5.39 -14.44 -0.84
CA PRO A 93 -5.84 -13.39 -1.72
C PRO A 93 -5.62 -12.03 -1.05
N LYS A 94 -4.84 -11.17 -1.70
CA LYS A 94 -4.62 -9.77 -1.28
C LYS A 94 -5.89 -8.96 -1.50
N PHE A 95 -6.93 -9.21 -0.70
CA PHE A 95 -8.09 -8.32 -0.62
C PHE A 95 -7.74 -7.13 0.26
N LEU A 96 -6.86 -6.28 -0.26
CA LEU A 96 -6.77 -4.92 0.25
C LEU A 96 -8.07 -4.22 -0.15
N SER A 97 -8.99 -4.13 0.80
CA SER A 97 -10.19 -3.32 0.68
C SER A 97 -9.79 -1.93 0.23
N LYS A 98 -10.43 -1.43 -0.83
CA LYS A 98 -10.14 -0.09 -1.31
C LYS A 98 -10.46 0.91 -0.20
N ILE A 99 -9.56 1.85 0.03
CA ILE A 99 -9.66 2.85 1.10
C ILE A 99 -9.95 4.23 0.52
N VAL A 100 -10.78 5.00 1.20
CA VAL A 100 -11.04 6.40 0.84
C VAL A 100 -9.93 7.25 1.41
N SER A 101 -9.24 8.02 0.55
CA SER A 101 -8.18 8.94 0.94
C SER A 101 -8.34 10.28 0.20
N THR A 102 -7.64 11.30 0.67
CA THR A 102 -7.55 12.58 -0.03
C THR A 102 -6.73 12.44 -1.30
N LYS A 103 -7.17 13.09 -2.39
CA LYS A 103 -6.55 13.01 -3.72
C LYS A 103 -5.06 13.35 -3.76
N GLU A 104 -4.59 14.20 -2.86
CA GLU A 104 -3.19 14.66 -2.82
C GLU A 104 -2.25 13.69 -2.08
N LYS A 105 -2.79 12.70 -1.36
CA LYS A 105 -1.96 11.68 -0.69
C LYS A 105 -1.57 10.58 -1.69
N LYS A 106 -0.35 10.69 -2.22
CA LYS A 106 0.24 9.73 -3.17
C LYS A 106 0.51 8.34 -2.56
N GLN A 107 0.78 8.25 -1.27
CA GLN A 107 0.96 6.98 -0.57
C GLN A 107 -0.13 6.80 0.49
N VAL A 108 -0.91 5.73 0.31
CA VAL A 108 -1.86 5.28 1.32
C VAL A 108 -1.49 3.83 1.64
N GLY A 109 -0.67 3.66 2.68
CA GLY A 109 -0.26 2.34 3.15
C GLY A 109 -1.37 1.69 3.97
N SER A 110 -1.51 0.38 3.85
CA SER A 110 -2.33 -0.43 4.75
C SER A 110 -1.42 -1.43 5.46
N LEU A 111 -1.41 -1.40 6.79
CA LEU A 111 -0.78 -2.45 7.58
C LEU A 111 -1.67 -3.69 7.49
N THR A 112 -1.22 -4.73 6.78
CA THR A 112 -1.95 -6.01 6.69
C THR A 112 -1.78 -6.82 7.97
N SER A 113 -2.90 -7.38 8.47
CA SER A 113 -2.88 -8.44 9.48
C SER A 113 -2.15 -9.66 8.94
N ALA A 114 -1.38 -10.32 9.81
CA ALA A 114 -0.65 -11.55 9.51
C ALA A 114 -1.62 -12.74 9.35
N ASP A 115 -2.34 -12.80 8.23
CA ASP A 115 -3.10 -13.99 7.89
C ASP A 115 -2.13 -15.12 7.53
N ARG A 116 -2.32 -16.30 8.15
CA ARG A 116 -1.46 -17.48 7.98
C ARG A 116 -1.64 -18.08 6.58
N GLY A 117 -0.95 -17.50 5.61
CA GLY A 117 -0.75 -18.05 4.27
C GLY A 117 0.54 -18.85 4.16
N GLN A 118 0.56 -19.86 3.29
CA GLN A 118 1.83 -20.33 2.75
C GLN A 118 2.36 -19.29 1.76
N LEU A 119 3.55 -18.78 2.03
CA LEU A 119 4.32 -17.94 1.12
C LEU A 119 5.28 -18.86 0.35
N VAL A 120 5.13 -18.92 -0.96
CA VAL A 120 6.11 -19.57 -1.85
C VAL A 120 7.06 -18.49 -2.34
N THR A 121 8.34 -18.64 -2.06
CA THR A 121 9.38 -17.75 -2.57
C THR A 121 9.90 -18.28 -3.89
N ALA A 122 9.88 -17.45 -4.93
CA ALA A 122 10.55 -17.73 -6.19
C ALA A 122 11.71 -16.74 -6.39
N VAL A 123 12.88 -17.26 -6.74
CA VAL A 123 14.05 -16.46 -7.12
C VAL A 123 14.20 -16.57 -8.63
N ILE A 124 14.26 -15.42 -9.30
CA ILE A 124 14.37 -15.33 -10.75
C ILE A 124 15.64 -14.54 -11.06
N CYS A 125 16.50 -15.10 -11.91
CA CYS A 125 17.65 -14.40 -12.45
C CYS A 125 17.49 -14.26 -13.98
N SER A 126 17.72 -13.06 -14.50
CA SER A 126 17.55 -12.68 -15.91
C SER A 126 18.70 -11.85 -16.43
#